data_AF-A0A024GVZ7-F1
#
_entry.id   AF-A0A024GVZ7-F1
#
_cell.length_a   1.000
_cell.length_b   1.000
_cell.length_c   1.000
_cell.angle_alpha   90.00
_cell.angle_beta   90.00
_cell.angle_gamma   90.00
#
_symmetry.space_group_name_H-M   'P 1'
#
loop_
_entity.id
_entity.type
_entity.pdbx_description
1 polymer ?
#
loop_
_entity_poly.entity_id
_entity_poly.type
_entity_poly.pdbx_seq_one_letter_code
_entity_poly.pdbx_strand_id
1 'polypeptide(L)'
;MDLEDFFTHEKVDKTRKECGEMGALTLLYGPSKSEKTSLLFQYAFTQVIKRHSVLLVRFRSTTFGAHPLLITPCACCTKPIQTGRDRWTWQQVSIKYLQNCAELQQFLCSLHLLNEPISVLLIDHLHDFLE
;
A
#
# COMPACT_ATOMS: atom_id res chain seq x y z
N MET A 1 -13.57 -35.01 16.99
CA MET A 1 -12.22 -34.38 16.88
C MET A 1 -12.32 -33.47 15.69
N ASP A 2 -12.76 -32.28 16.05
CA ASP A 2 -13.34 -31.25 15.21
C ASP A 2 -12.25 -30.28 14.78
N LEU A 3 -12.35 -29.76 13.56
CA LEU A 3 -11.44 -28.75 13.01
C LEU A 3 -12.23 -27.58 12.40
N GLU A 4 -13.39 -27.27 12.99
CA GLU A 4 -14.29 -26.16 12.61
C GLU A 4 -14.41 -25.09 13.72
N ASP A 5 -13.54 -25.10 14.73
CA ASP A 5 -13.64 -24.21 15.91
C ASP A 5 -12.46 -23.22 16.03
N PHE A 6 -12.21 -22.34 15.05
CA PHE A 6 -11.23 -21.27 15.28
C PHE A 6 -11.55 -19.85 14.80
N PHE A 7 -12.71 -19.57 14.19
CA PHE A 7 -13.10 -18.18 13.91
C PHE A 7 -14.60 -17.93 14.08
N THR A 8 -15.11 -18.16 15.28
CA THR A 8 -16.39 -17.58 15.73
C THR A 8 -16.21 -17.03 17.13
N HIS A 9 -15.95 -15.73 17.22
CA HIS A 9 -16.46 -14.82 18.25
C HIS A 9 -15.75 -13.47 18.12
N GLU A 10 -16.35 -12.50 17.44
CA GLU A 10 -16.36 -11.14 17.99
C GLU A 10 -17.62 -10.39 17.57
N LYS A 11 -18.20 -9.71 18.56
CA LYS A 11 -19.57 -9.21 18.63
C LYS A 11 -19.82 -8.08 17.64
N VAL A 12 -20.95 -8.17 16.94
CA VAL A 12 -21.60 -7.02 16.31
C VAL A 12 -22.22 -6.17 17.42
N ASP A 13 -21.50 -5.15 17.88
CA ASP A 13 -22.10 -4.10 18.71
C ASP A 13 -22.70 -3.02 17.80
N LYS A 14 -24.02 -2.89 17.87
CA LYS A 14 -24.84 -2.04 17.02
C LYS A 14 -25.18 -0.77 17.81
N THR A 15 -24.24 0.17 17.87
CA THR A 15 -24.50 1.54 18.30
C THR A 15 -24.24 2.52 17.17
N ARG A 16 -25.34 2.98 16.57
CA ARG A 16 -25.39 4.11 15.65
C ARG A 16 -24.84 5.34 16.37
N LYS A 17 -23.72 5.87 15.91
CA LYS A 17 -23.33 7.26 16.09
C LYS A 17 -22.66 7.72 14.80
N GLU A 18 -23.38 8.53 14.03
CA GLU A 18 -22.83 9.28 12.90
C GLU A 18 -21.76 10.22 13.47
N CYS A 19 -20.51 9.82 13.32
CA CYS A 19 -19.31 10.62 13.53
C CYS A 19 -18.52 10.45 12.24
N GLY A 20 -18.30 11.54 11.50
CA GLY A 20 -17.76 11.52 10.13
C GLY A 20 -16.60 10.55 9.99
N GLU A 21 -16.60 9.76 8.90
CA GLU A 21 -15.71 8.63 8.67
C GLU A 21 -14.29 8.90 9.16
N MET A 22 -13.98 8.40 10.36
CA MET A 22 -12.66 8.44 10.95
C MET A 22 -11.76 7.58 10.06
N GLY A 23 -10.72 8.17 9.47
CA GLY A 23 -9.81 7.44 8.58
C GLY A 23 -9.31 6.15 9.22
N ALA A 24 -9.66 5.01 8.64
CA ALA A 24 -9.30 3.71 9.19
C ALA A 24 -7.81 3.42 8.92
N LEU A 25 -7.02 3.24 9.98
CA LEU A 25 -5.64 2.74 9.88
C LEU A 25 -5.66 1.21 9.85
N THR A 26 -5.07 0.62 8.82
CA THR A 26 -4.94 -0.84 8.69
C THR A 26 -3.46 -1.22 8.64
N LEU A 27 -3.04 -2.11 9.54
CA LEU A 27 -1.69 -2.66 9.56
C LEU A 27 -1.71 -4.10 9.03
N LEU A 28 -0.90 -4.36 8.00
CA LEU A 28 -0.69 -5.71 7.47
C LEU A 28 0.67 -6.24 7.93
N TYR A 29 0.65 -7.30 8.75
CA TYR A 29 1.86 -7.99 9.22
C TYR A 29 1.85 -9.45 8.79
N GLY A 30 3.04 -10.03 8.64
CA GLY A 30 3.20 -11.42 8.23
C GLY A 30 4.67 -11.79 8.06
N PRO A 31 4.99 -13.09 7.92
CA PRO A 31 6.37 -13.57 7.85
C PRO A 31 7.13 -12.99 6.65
N SER A 32 8.46 -13.09 6.67
CA SER A 32 9.27 -12.72 5.52
C SER A 32 8.82 -13.48 4.27
N LYS A 33 8.82 -12.81 3.11
CA LYS A 33 8.34 -13.35 1.83
C LYS A 33 6.85 -13.68 1.74
N SER A 34 6.00 -13.22 2.65
CA SER A 34 4.53 -13.38 2.58
C SER A 34 3.83 -12.44 1.58
N GLU A 35 4.56 -11.91 0.59
CA GLU A 35 4.04 -11.08 -0.51
C GLU A 35 3.22 -9.83 -0.12
N LYS A 36 3.40 -9.31 1.11
CA LYS A 36 2.71 -8.10 1.61
C LYS A 36 2.84 -6.92 0.66
N THR A 37 4.04 -6.72 0.11
CA THR A 37 4.31 -5.68 -0.87
C THR A 37 3.46 -5.86 -2.13
N SER A 38 3.35 -7.08 -2.67
CA SER A 38 2.50 -7.36 -3.84
C SER A 38 1.03 -7.05 -3.55
N LEU A 39 0.53 -7.43 -2.37
CA LEU A 39 -0.83 -7.11 -1.94
C LEU A 39 -1.04 -5.60 -1.80
N LEU A 40 -0.06 -4.87 -1.26
CA LEU A 40 -0.09 -3.41 -1.13
C LEU A 40 -0.19 -2.74 -2.51
N PHE A 41 0.57 -3.20 -3.50
CA PHE A 41 0.49 -2.72 -4.88
C PHE A 41 -0.86 -3.05 -5.54
N GLN A 42 -1.40 -4.26 -5.32
CA GLN A 42 -2.73 -4.62 -5.82
C GLN A 42 -3.83 -3.76 -5.19
N TYR A 43 -3.72 -3.47 -3.90
CA TYR A 43 -4.62 -2.56 -3.21
C TYR A 43 -4.50 -1.14 -3.77
N ALA A 44 -3.29 -0.61 -3.94
CA ALA A 44 -3.05 0.69 -4.57
C ALA A 44 -3.74 0.80 -5.92
N PHE A 45 -3.58 -0.20 -6.79
CA PHE A 45 -4.20 -0.25 -8.11
C PHE A 45 -5.74 -0.23 -8.01
N THR A 46 -6.31 -1.02 -7.10
CA THR A 46 -7.75 -1.07 -6.86
C THR A 46 -8.30 0.30 -6.42
N GLN A 47 -7.55 1.03 -5.60
CA GLN A 47 -7.95 2.37 -5.13
C GLN A 47 -7.90 3.39 -6.26
N VAL A 48 -6.89 3.34 -7.13
CA VAL A 48 -6.86 4.23 -8.31
C VAL A 48 -8.04 3.96 -9.25
N ILE A 49 -8.41 2.69 -9.48
CA ILE A 49 -9.59 2.36 -10.30
C ILE A 49 -10.86 3.00 -9.70
N LYS A 50 -10.95 3.08 -8.36
CA LYS A 50 -12.02 3.78 -7.64
C LYS A 50 -11.89 5.31 -7.67
N ARG A 51 -10.95 5.86 -8.44
CA ARG A 51 -10.62 7.29 -8.58
C ARG A 51 -10.10 7.94 -7.29
N HIS A 52 -9.47 7.16 -6.44
CA HIS A 52 -8.79 7.68 -5.25
C HIS A 52 -7.37 8.13 -5.59
N SER A 53 -6.94 9.23 -5.00
CA SER A 53 -5.54 9.66 -5.03
C SER A 53 -4.74 8.77 -4.08
N VAL A 54 -3.75 8.06 -4.62
CA VAL A 54 -2.94 7.08 -3.87
C VAL A 54 -1.50 7.56 -3.78
N LEU A 55 -1.00 7.64 -2.55
CA LEU A 55 0.40 7.90 -2.27
C LEU A 55 1.02 6.67 -1.59
N LEU A 56 2.03 6.09 -2.23
CA LEU A 56 2.81 4.97 -1.72
C LEU A 56 4.18 5.46 -1.24
N VAL A 57 4.43 5.34 0.05
CA VAL A 57 5.72 5.60 0.67
C VAL A 57 6.47 4.27 0.82
N ARG A 58 7.72 4.23 0.40
CA ARG A 58 8.60 3.06 0.55
C ARG A 58 9.90 3.45 1.21
N PHE A 59 10.46 2.54 1.98
CA PHE A 59 11.83 2.65 2.48
C PHE A 59 12.82 2.61 1.31
N ARG A 60 13.74 3.57 1.28
CA ARG A 60 14.78 3.66 0.26
C ARG A 60 15.94 2.76 0.66
N SER A 61 15.90 1.52 0.21
CA SER A 61 17.05 0.63 0.34
C SER A 61 18.19 1.07 -0.59
N THR A 62 19.39 1.22 -0.04
CA THR A 62 20.62 1.56 -0.80
C THR A 62 21.13 0.41 -1.66
N THR A 63 20.64 -0.83 -1.44
CA THR A 63 21.06 -2.03 -2.18
C THR A 63 20.21 -2.35 -3.40
N PHE A 64 19.07 -1.67 -3.58
CA PHE A 64 18.21 -1.86 -4.73
C PHE A 64 18.24 -0.62 -5.63
N GLY A 65 19.05 -0.71 -6.68
CA GLY A 65 18.88 0.11 -7.87
C GLY A 65 17.42 0.01 -8.33
N ALA A 66 16.80 1.18 -8.47
CA ALA A 66 15.41 1.35 -8.81
C ALA A 66 14.90 0.34 -9.84
N HIS A 67 13.86 -0.40 -9.51
CA HIS A 67 12.64 -0.52 -10.32
C HIS A 67 11.48 -1.02 -9.44
N PRO A 68 10.29 -0.41 -9.51
CA PRO A 68 9.07 -1.05 -9.01
C PRO A 68 8.91 -2.38 -9.77
N LEU A 69 8.60 -3.45 -9.04
CA LEU A 69 8.30 -4.81 -9.50
C LEU A 69 8.21 -4.90 -11.04
N LEU A 70 9.32 -5.27 -11.67
CA LEU A 70 9.36 -5.59 -13.09
C LEU A 70 8.45 -6.80 -13.29
N ILE A 71 7.24 -6.54 -13.79
CA ILE A 71 6.35 -7.56 -14.31
C ILE A 71 7.16 -8.32 -15.37
N THR A 72 7.49 -9.57 -15.07
CA THR A 72 8.40 -10.39 -15.85
C THR A 72 7.92 -10.44 -17.31
N PRO A 73 8.79 -10.20 -18.31
CA PRO A 73 8.39 -10.29 -19.71
C PRO A 73 8.06 -11.73 -20.10
N CYS A 74 7.03 -11.90 -20.90
CA CYS A 74 6.63 -13.19 -21.45
C CYS A 74 7.74 -13.73 -22.37
N ALA A 75 8.18 -14.96 -22.11
CA ALA A 75 9.27 -15.61 -22.86
C ALA A 75 8.96 -15.82 -24.35
N CYS A 76 7.67 -15.85 -24.76
CA CYS A 76 7.27 -16.08 -26.14
C CYS A 76 7.14 -14.79 -26.98
N CYS A 77 6.89 -13.64 -26.36
CA CYS A 77 6.60 -12.40 -27.11
C CYS A 77 7.36 -11.17 -26.63
N THR A 78 8.27 -11.33 -25.65
CA THR A 78 9.16 -10.31 -25.06
C THR A 78 8.47 -9.03 -24.56
N LYS A 79 7.14 -9.06 -24.43
CA LYS A 79 6.33 -7.99 -23.82
C LYS A 79 6.10 -8.31 -22.34
N PRO A 80 6.01 -7.29 -21.45
CA PRO A 80 5.59 -7.51 -20.07
C PRO A 80 4.28 -8.28 -20.05
N ILE A 81 4.12 -9.28 -19.17
CA ILE A 81 2.84 -9.96 -18.95
C ILE A 81 1.77 -8.86 -18.81
N GLN A 82 0.79 -8.87 -19.70
CA GLN A 82 -0.26 -7.84 -19.75
C GLN A 82 -1.12 -7.88 -18.49
N THR A 83 -0.71 -7.18 -17.44
CA THR A 83 -1.60 -6.69 -16.37
C THR A 83 -1.67 -5.17 -16.35
N GLY A 84 -0.79 -4.48 -17.07
CA GLY A 84 -0.86 -3.03 -17.29
C GLY A 84 -1.59 -2.68 -18.59
N ARG A 85 -2.90 -2.97 -18.68
CA ARG A 85 -3.70 -2.42 -19.79
C ARG A 85 -3.80 -0.89 -19.68
N ASP A 86 -3.78 -0.37 -18.44
CA ASP A 86 -3.90 1.06 -18.15
C ASP A 86 -2.59 1.63 -17.55
N ARG A 87 -1.64 1.97 -18.42
CA ARG A 87 -0.45 2.75 -18.04
C ARG A 87 -0.82 4.03 -17.30
N TRP A 88 -1.95 4.64 -17.68
CA TRP A 88 -2.49 5.85 -17.05
C TRP A 88 -2.92 5.63 -15.60
N THR A 89 -3.45 4.45 -15.26
CA THR A 89 -3.85 4.12 -13.88
C THR A 89 -2.62 4.06 -12.98
N TRP A 90 -1.53 3.43 -13.44
CA TRP A 90 -0.28 3.40 -12.66
C TRP A 90 0.40 4.78 -12.54
N GLN A 91 0.20 5.68 -13.50
CA GLN A 91 0.69 7.06 -13.41
C GLN A 91 0.00 7.89 -12.32
N GLN A 92 -1.18 7.47 -11.85
CA GLN A 92 -1.89 8.15 -10.77
C GLN A 92 -1.41 7.71 -9.37
N VAL A 93 -0.61 6.64 -9.27
CA VAL A 93 0.02 6.26 -8.00
C VAL A 93 1.29 7.10 -7.82
N SER A 94 1.26 8.01 -6.85
CA SER A 94 2.45 8.76 -6.45
C SER A 94 3.33 7.87 -5.57
N ILE A 95 4.62 7.73 -5.89
CA ILE A 95 5.56 6.93 -5.10
C ILE A 95 6.63 7.84 -4.50
N LYS A 96 6.81 7.77 -3.18
CA LYS A 96 7.86 8.49 -2.43
C LYS A 96 8.80 7.50 -1.76
N TYR A 97 10.10 7.70 -1.93
CA TYR A 97 11.14 6.91 -1.26
C TYR A 97 11.79 7.74 -0.16
N LEU A 98 11.79 7.22 1.06
CA LEU A 98 12.34 7.88 2.27
C LEU A 98 13.37 6.97 2.94
N GLN A 99 14.39 7.53 3.57
CA GLN A 99 15.55 6.77 4.05
C GLN A 99 15.50 6.36 5.52
N ASN A 100 14.71 7.03 6.36
CA ASN A 100 14.74 6.83 7.80
C ASN A 100 13.47 7.38 8.47
N CYS A 101 13.33 7.10 9.77
CA CYS A 101 12.19 7.54 10.59
C CYS A 101 11.97 9.06 10.54
N ALA A 102 13.05 9.85 10.59
CA ALA A 102 12.96 11.31 10.64
C ALA A 102 12.37 11.87 9.34
N GLU A 103 12.82 11.37 8.18
CA GLU A 103 12.24 11.72 6.88
C GLU A 103 10.77 11.32 6.79
N LEU A 104 10.40 10.13 7.28
CA LEU A 104 9.01 9.69 7.32
C LEU A 104 8.15 10.62 8.18
N GLN A 105 8.58 10.92 9.40
CA GLN A 105 7.87 11.81 10.31
C GLN A 105 7.70 13.21 9.73
N GLN A 106 8.78 13.80 9.21
CA GLN A 106 8.73 15.11 8.57
C GLN A 106 7.78 15.12 7.38
N PHE A 107 7.81 14.06 6.57
CA PHE A 107 6.92 13.91 5.43
C PHE A 107 5.46 13.81 5.86
N LEU A 108 5.13 12.93 6.82
CA LEU A 108 3.77 12.78 7.35
C LEU A 108 3.23 14.10 7.93
N CYS A 109 4.05 14.82 8.69
CA CYS A 109 3.71 16.14 9.22
C CYS A 109 3.45 17.15 8.09
N SER A 110 4.14 17.05 6.96
CA SER A 110 3.97 17.94 5.81
C SER A 110 2.83 17.56 4.84
N LEU A 111 2.13 16.43 5.04
CA LEU A 111 1.09 15.98 4.09
C LEU A 111 -0.02 17.01 3.88
N HIS A 112 -0.36 17.78 4.92
CA HIS A 112 -1.37 18.83 4.85
C HIS A 112 -0.97 20.02 3.94
N LEU A 113 0.31 20.14 3.57
CA LEU A 113 0.83 21.18 2.68
C LEU A 113 0.77 20.78 1.21
N LEU A 114 0.40 19.54 0.89
CA LEU A 114 0.28 19.08 -0.49
C LEU A 114 -0.97 19.70 -1.13
N ASN A 115 -0.80 20.26 -2.33
CA ASN A 115 -1.89 20.90 -3.08
C ASN A 115 -2.99 19.91 -3.49
N GLU A 116 -2.65 18.64 -3.65
CA GLU A 116 -3.57 17.59 -4.06
C GLU A 116 -4.00 16.75 -2.84
N PRO A 117 -5.30 16.57 -2.60
CA PRO A 117 -5.77 15.74 -1.50
C PRO A 117 -5.40 14.27 -1.72
N ILE A 118 -4.83 13.64 -0.71
CA ILE A 118 -4.52 12.20 -0.72
C ILE A 118 -5.68 11.45 -0.08
N SER A 119 -6.29 10.55 -0.82
CA SER A 119 -7.38 9.71 -0.32
C SER A 119 -6.84 8.47 0.40
N VAL A 120 -5.71 7.93 -0.06
CA VAL A 120 -5.11 6.71 0.47
C VAL A 120 -3.60 6.87 0.60
N LEU A 121 -3.10 6.76 1.83
CA LEU A 121 -1.67 6.68 2.14
C LEU A 121 -1.29 5.23 2.42
N LEU A 122 -0.31 4.72 1.68
CA LEU A 122 0.24 3.38 1.84
C LEU A 122 1.71 3.49 2.25
N ILE A 123 2.11 2.74 3.28
CA ILE A 123 3.51 2.70 3.73
C ILE A 123 3.97 1.25 3.65
N ASP A 124 4.91 0.99 2.75
CA ASP A 124 5.56 -0.31 2.61
C ASP A 124 6.77 -0.39 3.54
N HIS A 125 7.00 -1.57 4.12
CA HIS A 125 8.13 -1.81 5.03
C HIS A 125 8.24 -0.79 6.18
N LEU A 126 7.12 -0.51 6.87
CA LEU A 126 7.11 0.41 8.02
C LEU A 126 8.15 0.05 9.09
N HIS A 127 8.41 -1.24 9.28
CA HIS A 127 9.40 -1.73 10.24
C HIS A 127 10.82 -1.18 9.97
N ASP A 128 11.23 -1.11 8.71
CA ASP A 128 12.57 -0.66 8.31
C ASP A 128 12.80 0.84 8.64
N PHE A 129 11.73 1.60 8.87
CA PHE A 129 11.83 2.98 9.35
C PHE A 129 12.02 3.08 10.87
N LEU A 130 11.71 2.02 11.62
CA LEU A 130 11.70 2.02 13.09
C LEU A 130 12.96 1.35 13.68
N GLU A 131 13.74 0.66 12.86
CA GLU A 131 15.10 0.16 13.18
C GLU A 131 16.13 1.31 13.13
#